data_AF-A0A924B997-F1
#
_entry.id   AF-A0A924B997-F1
#
_cell.length_a   1.000
_cell.length_b   1.000
_cell.length_c   1.000
_cell.angle_alpha   90.00
_cell.angle_beta   90.00
_cell.angle_gamma   90.00
#
_symmetry.space_group_name_H-M   'P 1'
#
loop_
_entity.id
_entity.type
_entity.pdbx_description
1 polymer ?
#
loop_
_entity_poly.entity_id
_entity_poly.type
_entity_poly.pdbx_seq_one_letter_code
_entity_poly.pdbx_strand_id
1 'polypeptide(L)' 'MNSETMKNAHLYLGLTRRELKRRLELGQIDPQILKAQLDQNSRELKLDALSERWIELKSLDQVDKFEPTE' A
#
# COMPACT_ATOMS: atom_id res chain seq x y z
N MET A 1 14.96 -7.76 5.97
CA MET A 1 13.85 -6.84 6.27
C MET A 1 12.84 -7.00 5.15
N ASN A 2 11.60 -7.43 5.41
CA ASN A 2 10.65 -7.63 4.31
C ASN A 2 10.27 -6.27 3.73
N SER A 3 10.78 -5.98 2.53
CA SER A 3 10.48 -4.78 1.76
C SER A 3 8.98 -4.55 1.60
N GLU A 4 8.18 -5.62 1.65
CA GLU A 4 6.72 -5.60 1.51
C GLU A 4 5.99 -4.88 2.63
N THR A 5 6.40 -4.98 3.89
CA THR A 5 5.66 -4.30 4.99
C THR A 5 5.79 -2.78 4.89
N MET A 6 6.96 -2.30 4.49
CA MET A 6 7.18 -0.87 4.22
C MET A 6 6.43 -0.39 2.98
N LYS A 7 6.28 -1.24 1.95
CA LYS A 7 5.48 -0.88 0.76
C LYS A 7 4.03 -0.55 1.12
N ASN A 8 3.45 -1.22 2.11
CA ASN A 8 2.04 -1.09 2.48
C ASN A 8 1.80 -0.18 3.68
N ALA A 9 2.84 0.42 4.25
CA ALA A 9 2.73 1.34 5.38
C ALA A 9 1.83 2.56 5.08
N HIS A 10 1.70 2.91 3.80
CA HIS A 10 0.84 4.00 3.34
C HIS A 10 -0.65 3.69 3.60
N LEU A 11 -1.05 2.42 3.52
CA LEU A 11 -2.42 1.98 3.82
C LEU A 11 -2.76 2.18 5.30
N TYR A 12 -1.88 1.71 6.17
CA TYR A 12 -2.05 1.83 7.62
C TYR A 12 -2.17 3.27 8.10
N LEU A 13 -1.43 4.19 7.49
CA LEU A 13 -1.47 5.61 7.82
C LEU A 13 -2.58 6.38 7.08
N GLY A 14 -3.33 5.73 6.19
CA GLY A 14 -4.31 6.40 5.33
C GLY A 14 -3.70 7.45 4.41
N LEU A 15 -2.46 7.23 3.96
CA LEU A 15 -1.70 8.15 3.11
C LEU A 15 -1.55 7.57 1.71
N THR A 16 -1.36 8.46 0.73
CA THR A 16 -0.84 8.01 -0.58
C THR A 16 0.62 7.59 -0.43
N ARG A 17 1.09 6.68 -1.31
CA ARG A 17 2.52 6.28 -1.36
C ARG A 17 3.46 7.49 -1.51
N ARG A 18 3.04 8.49 -2.28
CA ARG A 18 3.78 9.74 -2.51
C ARG A 18 3.89 10.57 -1.22
N GLU A 19 2.80 10.69 -0.49
CA GLU A 19 2.77 11.47 0.75
C GLU A 19 3.56 10.78 1.87
N LEU A 20 3.46 9.45 2.00
CA LEU A 20 4.30 8.69 2.93
C LEU A 20 5.79 8.94 2.65
N LYS A 21 6.21 8.82 1.38
CA LYS A 21 7.60 9.06 0.98
C LYS A 21 8.05 10.48 1.34
N ARG A 22 7.23 11.49 1.03
CA ARG A 22 7.53 12.89 1.35
C ARG A 22 7.72 13.11 2.85
N ARG A 23 6.86 12.54 3.69
CA ARG A 23 6.94 12.71 5.15
C ARG A 23 8.14 11.99 5.77
N LEU A 24 8.55 10.85 5.21
CA LEU A 24 9.79 10.16 5.60
C LEU A 24 11.03 11.00 5.23
N GLU A 25 11.05 11.55 4.02
CA GLU A 25 12.16 12.42 3.55
C GLU A 25 12.27 13.72 4.36
N LEU A 26 11.14 14.30 4.76
CA LEU A 26 11.08 15.49 5.61
C LEU A 26 11.34 15.20 7.09
N GLY A 27 11.53 13.93 7.50
CA GLY A 27 11.71 13.54 8.90
C GLY A 27 10.47 13.74 9.79
N GLN A 28 9.29 13.93 9.18
CA GLN A 28 8.02 14.08 9.91
C GLN A 28 7.48 12.73 10.41
N ILE A 29 7.95 11.64 9.84
CA ILE A 29 7.68 10.27 10.29
C ILE A 29 9.02 9.63 10.62
N ASP A 30 9.16 9.17 11.87
CA ASP A 30 10.31 8.37 12.27
C ASP A 30 10.16 6.95 11.71
N PRO A 31 11.11 6.47 10.88
CA PRO A 31 11.05 5.13 10.30
C PRO A 31 11.08 3.99 11.34
N GLN A 32 11.73 4.19 12.48
CA GLN A 32 11.83 3.20 13.55
C GLN A 32 10.51 3.10 14.33
N ILE A 33 9.89 4.23 14.63
CA ILE A 33 8.57 4.27 15.28
C ILE A 33 7.51 3.67 14.34
N LEU A 34 7.52 4.08 13.08
CA LEU A 34 6.63 3.52 12.07
C LEU A 34 6.80 2.00 11.99
N LYS A 35 8.04 1.51 11.95
CA LYS A 35 8.32 0.07 11.94
C LYS A 35 7.74 -0.65 13.16
N ALA A 36 7.91 -0.12 14.35
CA ALA A 36 7.35 -0.73 15.56
C ALA A 36 5.82 -0.82 15.53
N GLN A 37 5.15 0.20 14.99
CA GLN A 37 3.70 0.21 14.81
C GLN A 37 3.23 -0.80 13.75
N LEU A 38 3.96 -0.89 12.62
CA LEU A 38 3.67 -1.86 11.56
C LEU A 38 3.88 -3.30 12.04
N ASP A 39 4.90 -3.55 12.87
CA ASP A 39 5.18 -4.88 13.42
C ASP A 39 4.04 -5.32 14.38
N GLN A 40 3.51 -4.39 15.18
CA GLN A 40 2.34 -4.66 16.05
C GLN A 40 1.06 -4.95 15.25
N ASN A 41 0.82 -4.25 14.14
CA ASN A 41 -0.39 -4.38 13.33
C ASN A 41 -0.20 -5.23 12.05
N SER A 42 0.84 -6.06 12.03
CA SER A 42 1.31 -6.78 10.84
C SER A 42 0.29 -7.76 10.23
N ARG A 43 -0.74 -8.18 10.99
CA ARG A 43 -1.85 -9.01 10.46
C ARG A 43 -2.85 -8.21 9.63
N GLU A 44 -3.29 -7.05 10.12
CA GLU A 44 -4.23 -6.18 9.39
C GLU A 44 -3.59 -5.62 8.12
N LEU A 45 -2.34 -5.16 8.22
CA LEU A 45 -1.57 -4.68 7.07
C LEU A 45 -1.43 -5.70 5.93
N LYS A 46 -1.36 -7.00 6.26
CA LYS A 46 -1.33 -8.06 5.25
C LYS A 46 -2.69 -8.23 4.56
N LEU A 47 -3.79 -8.07 5.29
CA LEU A 47 -5.14 -8.15 4.72
C LEU A 47 -5.42 -6.96 3.78
N ASP A 48 -5.02 -5.75 4.18
CA ASP A 48 -5.16 -4.55 3.35
C ASP A 48 -4.31 -4.66 2.07
N ALA A 49 -3.08 -5.15 2.20
CA ALA A 49 -2.20 -5.40 1.05
C ALA A 49 -2.75 -6.43 0.07
N LEU A 50 -3.35 -7.51 0.57
CA LEU A 50 -4.01 -8.51 -0.26
C LEU A 50 -5.23 -7.94 -0.97
N SER A 51 -5.97 -7.04 -0.29
CA SER A 51 -7.14 -6.36 -0.84
C SER A 51 -6.76 -5.38 -1.95
N GLU A 52 -5.73 -4.54 -1.77
CA GLU A 52 -5.20 -3.69 -2.85
C GLU A 52 -4.77 -4.53 -4.05
N ARG A 53 -4.00 -5.60 -3.81
CA ARG A 53 -3.54 -6.48 -4.89
C ARG A 53 -4.70 -7.13 -5.63
N TRP A 54 -5.75 -7.52 -4.93
CA TRP A 54 -6.96 -8.08 -5.54
C TRP A 54 -7.70 -7.03 -6.38
N ILE A 55 -7.82 -5.79 -5.89
CA ILE A 55 -8.42 -4.68 -6.64
C ILE A 55 -7.61 -4.36 -7.90
N GLU A 56 -6.27 -4.28 -7.81
CA GLU A 56 -5.39 -4.05 -8.97
C GLU A 56 -5.57 -5.14 -10.03
N LEU A 57 -5.56 -6.43 -9.61
CA LEU A 57 -5.78 -7.57 -10.51
C LEU A 57 -7.16 -7.52 -11.18
N LYS A 58 -8.22 -7.19 -10.42
CA LYS A 58 -9.59 -7.14 -10.94
C LYS A 58 -9.88 -5.88 -11.76
N SER A 59 -9.16 -4.79 -11.52
CA SER A 59 -9.24 -3.58 -12.34
C SER A 59 -8.58 -3.80 -13.70
N LEU A 60 -7.47 -4.55 -13.76
CA LEU A 60 -6.84 -4.95 -15.02
C LEU A 60 -7.74 -5.87 -15.85
N ASP A 61 -8.43 -6.83 -15.22
CA ASP A 61 -9.41 -7.71 -15.88
C ASP A 61 -10.58 -6.95 -16.55
N GLN A 62 -10.87 -5.70 -16.15
CA GLN A 62 -11.97 -4.90 -16.72
C GLN A 62 -11.57 -4.09 -17.96
N VAL A 63 -10.28 -3.88 -18.21
CA VAL A 63 -9.81 -3.07 -19.36
C VAL A 63 -9.79 -3.89 -20.67
N ASP A 64 -9.68 -5.22 -20.58
CA ASP A 64 -9.63 -6.13 -21.75
C ASP A 64 -10.99 -6.40 -22.42
N LYS A 65 -12.09 -5.80 -21.94
CA LYS A 65 -13.44 -6.02 -22.50
C LYS A 65 -13.98 -4.86 -23.35
N PHE A 66 -13.12 -3.98 -23.85
CA PHE A 66 -13.54 -3.00 -24.84
C PHE A 66 -13.31 -3.56 -26.25
N GLU A 67 -14.18 -4.48 -26.68
CA GLU A 67 -14.35 -4.73 -28.12
C GLU A 67 -15.21 -3.59 -28.68
N PRO A 68 -14.69 -2.75 -29.59
CA PRO A 68 -15.52 -1.80 -30.29
C PRO A 68 -16.41 -2.60 -31.23
N THR A 69 -17.68 -2.75 -30.88
CA THR A 69 -18.72 -3.18 -31.83
C THR A 69 -18.77 -2.16 -32.97
N GLU A 70 -18.31 -2.58 -34.15
CA GLU A 70 -18.62 -1.94 -35.44
C GLU A 70 -20.12 -1.95 -35.72
#